data_AF-A0A9P7WPJ2-F1
#
_entry.id   AF-A0A9P7WPJ2-F1
#
_cell.length_a   1.000
_cell.length_b   1.000
_cell.length_c   1.000
_cell.angle_alpha   90.00
_cell.angle_beta   90.00
_cell.angle_gamma   90.00
#
_symmetry.space_group_name_H-M   'P 1'
#
loop_
_entity.id
_entity.type
_entity.pdbx_description
1 polymer ?
#
loop_
_entity_poly.entity_id
_entity_poly.type
_entity_poly.pdbx_seq_one_letter_code
_entity_poly.pdbx_strand_id
1 'polypeptide(L)'
;MNIARESEVLEQAIRTWEQQRQDQNLVSLLVGRVISRLGDLSWQALELVARIPIVDVGRDNLRSPAETVDPMSNIAQLFDANEGVLPQGLFAPDSSVPYLRQLRNCGLLLSNLTADVVTERIGRLTDPATSPPHKDAKARALLQLLDDFSKTPAALPKETVLAITSKPWLLAGDTYRCSSQGWDRRSIDVPLCDRILPMVNYVVSSTRLRKVLGWQALPFDVLKRQYLAVVSEVTTPDAKDVIPIIQALAQRLDVRSCNEVDLKALAQTLDGKPWVPGSDGCCLPLHYMVLQNVDLGSHFHQVSQILITDQRVLRCLRVMGIPDRPTYDALYSGLADISCELDHSGLDESARSLLISTSLKILSEIFPRNPSAAVTPPDRSRVFIPTTTYHLHPIDSTFFNDIGSDISGNEDSFLAHPDISASFAETMGLVRLSDRQFATEDDLLGDMQLGEDFCGRIRGVLKDYRMESASNEWIANADDAKATHVGFVVDGASFKGTKLLTPQSAEQCQSPALIIWNSETFTERDFKGLLSTGEGGKRGNHEAIGRFGLGALSFYHFTEMAMVVSGDRVLFLDPSGTYLPRSARRSNRTALLMSLENCQ
;
A
#
# COMPACT_ATOMS: atom_id res chain seq x y z
N MET A 1 -80.98 -18.88 -54.18
CA MET A 1 -79.60 -19.42 -54.10
C MET A 1 -78.78 -18.44 -53.29
N ASN A 2 -78.32 -18.82 -52.10
CA ASN A 2 -77.35 -18.01 -51.35
C ASN A 2 -76.01 -18.12 -52.09
N ILE A 3 -75.63 -17.07 -52.81
CA ILE A 3 -74.31 -16.96 -53.43
C ILE A 3 -73.34 -16.71 -52.26
N ALA A 4 -72.49 -17.69 -51.95
CA ALA A 4 -71.47 -17.55 -50.92
C ALA A 4 -70.63 -16.29 -51.18
N ARG A 5 -70.26 -15.57 -50.12
CA ARG A 5 -69.40 -14.39 -50.28
C ARG A 5 -68.05 -14.84 -50.83
N GLU A 6 -67.44 -14.03 -51.67
CA GLU A 6 -66.14 -14.35 -52.27
C GLU A 6 -65.08 -14.72 -51.21
N SER A 7 -65.07 -14.03 -50.07
CA SER A 7 -64.19 -14.37 -48.94
C SER A 7 -64.44 -15.78 -48.40
N GLU A 8 -65.69 -16.22 -48.24
CA GLU A 8 -66.03 -17.57 -47.78
C GLU A 8 -65.56 -18.65 -48.75
N VAL A 9 -65.66 -18.39 -50.07
CA VAL A 9 -65.16 -19.28 -51.11
C VAL A 9 -63.63 -19.36 -51.08
N LEU A 10 -62.94 -18.22 -50.94
CA LEU A 10 -61.48 -18.16 -50.84
C LEU A 10 -60.97 -18.86 -49.57
N GLU A 11 -61.63 -18.70 -48.43
CA GLU A 11 -61.29 -19.41 -47.19
C GLU A 11 -61.41 -20.93 -47.36
N GLN A 12 -62.47 -21.40 -48.04
CA GLN A 12 -62.62 -22.82 -48.33
C GLN A 12 -61.54 -23.33 -49.29
N ALA A 13 -61.14 -22.52 -50.28
CA ALA A 13 -60.03 -22.84 -51.18
C ALA A 13 -58.69 -22.92 -50.43
N ILE A 14 -58.42 -22.01 -49.48
CA ILE A 14 -57.24 -22.04 -48.61
C ILE A 14 -57.23 -23.31 -47.74
N ARG A 15 -58.37 -23.69 -47.15
CA ARG A 15 -58.48 -24.93 -46.35
C ARG A 15 -58.26 -26.20 -47.16
N THR A 16 -58.53 -26.16 -48.46
CA THR A 16 -58.41 -27.30 -49.38
C THR A 16 -57.20 -27.14 -50.32
N TRP A 17 -56.19 -26.35 -49.94
CA TRP A 17 -55.09 -25.95 -50.83
C TRP A 17 -54.39 -27.10 -51.53
N GLU A 18 -54.13 -28.21 -50.83
CA GLU A 18 -53.49 -29.40 -51.41
C GLU A 18 -54.28 -30.01 -52.58
N GLN A 19 -55.61 -29.90 -52.55
CA GLN A 19 -56.47 -30.37 -53.64
C GLN A 19 -56.43 -29.41 -54.85
N GLN A 20 -56.21 -28.11 -54.60
CA GLN A 20 -56.12 -27.09 -55.64
C GLN A 20 -54.77 -27.13 -56.38
N ARG A 21 -53.72 -27.68 -55.76
CA ARG A 21 -52.34 -27.66 -56.28
C ARG A 21 -52.10 -28.51 -57.55
N GLN A 22 -53.11 -29.27 -58.00
CA GLN A 22 -53.01 -30.19 -59.13
C GLN A 22 -52.95 -29.50 -60.50
N ASP A 23 -53.37 -28.23 -60.61
CA ASP A 23 -53.33 -27.42 -61.84
C ASP A 23 -52.58 -26.09 -61.59
N GLN A 24 -51.40 -25.94 -62.21
CA GLN A 24 -50.54 -24.76 -62.01
C GLN A 24 -51.17 -23.44 -62.48
N ASN A 25 -51.99 -23.45 -63.53
CA ASN A 25 -52.62 -22.23 -64.04
C ASN A 25 -53.73 -21.76 -63.09
N LEU A 26 -54.51 -22.69 -62.54
CA LEU A 26 -55.53 -22.38 -61.53
C LEU A 26 -54.89 -21.87 -60.24
N VAL A 27 -53.76 -22.46 -59.82
CA VAL A 27 -53.02 -22.02 -58.63
C VAL A 27 -52.54 -20.57 -58.79
N SER A 28 -51.95 -20.19 -59.92
CA SER A 28 -51.47 -18.81 -60.11
C SER A 28 -52.60 -17.77 -60.04
N LEU A 29 -53.77 -18.08 -60.60
CA LEU A 29 -54.96 -17.21 -60.53
C LEU A 29 -55.53 -17.14 -59.11
N LEU A 30 -55.57 -18.28 -58.42
CA LEU A 30 -56.05 -18.38 -57.04
C LEU A 30 -55.12 -17.61 -56.08
N VAL A 31 -53.80 -17.75 -56.22
CA VAL A 31 -52.79 -16.99 -55.46
C VAL A 31 -53.03 -15.49 -55.63
N GLY A 32 -53.18 -15.03 -56.88
CA GLY A 32 -53.44 -13.62 -57.15
C GLY A 32 -54.73 -13.11 -56.52
N ARG A 33 -55.79 -13.92 -56.54
CA ARG A 33 -57.08 -13.54 -55.95
C ARG A 33 -57.05 -13.54 -54.43
N VAL A 34 -56.43 -14.55 -53.81
CA VAL A 34 -56.22 -14.65 -52.36
C VAL A 34 -55.42 -13.45 -51.86
N ILE A 35 -54.27 -13.14 -52.48
CA ILE A 35 -53.41 -12.03 -52.06
C ILE A 35 -54.16 -10.68 -52.16
N SER A 36 -54.93 -10.49 -53.24
CA SER A 36 -55.71 -9.28 -53.45
C SER A 36 -56.78 -9.00 -52.39
N ARG A 37 -57.19 -10.04 -51.65
CA ARG A 37 -58.31 -10.06 -50.70
C ARG A 37 -57.90 -10.43 -49.28
N LEU A 38 -56.60 -10.43 -48.94
CA LEU A 38 -56.13 -10.84 -47.60
C LEU A 38 -56.78 -10.06 -46.47
N GLY A 39 -57.06 -8.77 -46.66
CA GLY A 39 -57.74 -7.94 -45.66
C GLY A 39 -59.20 -8.33 -45.39
N ASP A 40 -59.81 -9.11 -46.28
CA ASP A 40 -61.20 -9.56 -46.18
C ASP A 40 -61.32 -10.98 -45.56
N LEU A 41 -60.18 -11.64 -45.28
CA LEU A 41 -60.12 -13.01 -44.74
C LEU A 41 -60.11 -13.04 -43.21
N SER A 42 -60.66 -14.12 -42.63
CA SER A 42 -60.54 -14.38 -41.19
C SER A 42 -59.08 -14.64 -40.77
N TRP A 43 -58.80 -14.41 -39.49
CA TRP A 43 -57.47 -14.67 -38.91
C TRP A 43 -57.03 -16.13 -39.07
N GLN A 44 -57.95 -17.09 -38.96
CA GLN A 44 -57.65 -18.52 -39.18
C GLN A 44 -57.21 -18.79 -40.62
N ALA A 45 -57.83 -18.12 -41.61
CA ALA A 45 -57.44 -18.24 -43.00
C ALA A 45 -56.07 -17.58 -43.25
N LEU A 46 -55.79 -16.43 -42.61
CA LEU A 46 -54.48 -15.79 -42.68
C LEU A 46 -53.36 -16.66 -42.08
N GLU A 47 -53.61 -17.35 -40.97
CA GLU A 47 -52.65 -18.32 -40.41
C GLU A 47 -52.35 -19.48 -41.37
N LEU A 48 -53.35 -19.95 -42.10
CA LEU A 48 -53.15 -20.97 -43.13
C LEU A 48 -52.35 -20.40 -44.31
N VAL A 49 -52.72 -19.22 -44.82
CA VAL A 49 -51.98 -18.55 -45.92
C VAL A 49 -50.51 -18.36 -45.55
N ALA A 50 -50.22 -17.98 -44.30
CA ALA A 50 -48.85 -17.78 -43.82
C ALA A 50 -47.96 -19.02 -43.97
N ARG A 51 -48.56 -20.22 -44.01
CA ARG A 51 -47.85 -21.52 -44.08
C ARG A 51 -47.86 -22.16 -45.46
N ILE A 52 -48.62 -21.63 -46.41
CA ILE A 52 -48.75 -22.21 -47.75
C ILE A 52 -47.63 -21.65 -48.65
N PRO A 53 -46.88 -22.50 -49.38
CA PRO A 53 -45.82 -22.05 -50.28
C PRO A 53 -46.39 -21.37 -51.53
N ILE A 54 -46.61 -20.06 -51.45
CA ILE A 54 -47.17 -19.21 -52.53
C ILE A 54 -46.24 -18.12 -53.02
N VAL A 55 -45.17 -17.81 -52.26
CA VAL A 55 -44.27 -16.69 -52.56
C VAL A 55 -43.10 -17.21 -53.39
N ASP A 56 -42.96 -16.69 -54.60
CA ASP A 56 -41.80 -16.97 -55.45
C ASP A 56 -40.55 -16.29 -54.88
N VAL A 57 -39.50 -17.10 -54.64
CA VAL A 57 -38.19 -16.66 -54.14
C VAL A 57 -37.06 -16.98 -55.13
N GLY A 58 -37.42 -17.29 -56.38
CA GLY A 58 -36.52 -17.57 -57.50
C GLY A 58 -36.22 -19.05 -57.74
N ARG A 59 -35.81 -19.39 -58.97
CA ARG A 59 -35.45 -20.76 -59.43
C ARG A 59 -36.57 -21.80 -59.23
N ASP A 60 -37.82 -21.44 -59.53
CA ASP A 60 -39.01 -22.28 -59.35
C ASP A 60 -39.22 -22.77 -57.90
N ASN A 61 -38.64 -22.06 -56.92
CA ASN A 61 -38.78 -22.37 -55.52
C ASN A 61 -39.85 -21.46 -54.88
N LEU A 62 -40.89 -22.07 -54.33
CA LEU A 62 -41.96 -21.37 -53.61
C LEU A 62 -41.74 -21.52 -52.10
N ARG A 63 -41.83 -20.40 -51.38
CA ARG A 63 -41.82 -20.38 -49.91
C ARG A 63 -43.13 -19.89 -49.35
N SER A 64 -43.40 -20.30 -48.11
CA SER A 64 -44.52 -19.77 -47.36
C SER A 64 -44.26 -18.31 -46.97
N PRO A 65 -45.29 -17.44 -46.88
CA PRO A 65 -45.09 -16.07 -46.43
C PRO A 65 -44.33 -15.97 -45.10
N ALA A 66 -44.61 -16.87 -44.14
CA ALA A 66 -43.95 -16.88 -42.83
C ALA A 66 -42.45 -17.23 -42.88
N GLU A 67 -41.99 -17.90 -43.95
CA GLU A 67 -40.58 -18.24 -44.18
C GLU A 67 -39.89 -17.30 -45.17
N THR A 68 -40.63 -16.35 -45.75
CA THR A 68 -40.12 -15.35 -46.67
C THR A 68 -39.80 -14.06 -45.92
N VAL A 69 -38.58 -13.57 -46.09
CA VAL A 69 -38.08 -12.36 -45.45
C VAL A 69 -38.67 -11.12 -46.11
N ASP A 70 -39.24 -10.21 -45.33
CA ASP A 70 -39.65 -8.89 -45.80
C ASP A 70 -38.40 -8.09 -46.22
N PRO A 71 -38.21 -7.77 -47.51
CA PRO A 71 -37.03 -7.02 -47.99
C PRO A 71 -36.89 -5.64 -47.36
N MET A 72 -37.99 -5.07 -46.85
CA MET A 72 -38.02 -3.75 -46.21
C MET A 72 -37.81 -3.81 -44.69
N SER A 73 -37.59 -5.01 -44.13
CA SER A 73 -37.31 -5.21 -42.71
C SER A 73 -35.82 -5.13 -42.40
N ASN A 74 -35.49 -4.81 -41.14
CA ASN A 74 -34.10 -4.76 -40.73
C ASN A 74 -33.40 -6.12 -40.76
N ILE A 75 -34.15 -7.24 -40.75
CA ILE A 75 -33.53 -8.58 -40.82
C ILE A 75 -33.11 -8.95 -42.26
N ALA A 76 -33.61 -8.26 -43.29
CA ALA A 76 -33.28 -8.54 -44.69
C ALA A 76 -31.78 -8.46 -44.98
N GLN A 77 -31.07 -7.56 -44.30
CA GLN A 77 -29.61 -7.40 -44.42
C GLN A 77 -28.80 -8.64 -44.00
N LEU A 78 -29.42 -9.62 -43.32
CA LEU A 78 -28.77 -10.87 -42.90
C LEU A 78 -28.74 -11.95 -44.00
N PHE A 79 -29.43 -11.72 -45.11
CA PHE A 79 -29.66 -12.69 -46.17
C PHE A 79 -29.17 -12.16 -47.52
N ASP A 80 -28.56 -13.02 -48.33
CA ASP A 80 -28.26 -12.69 -49.73
C ASP A 80 -29.42 -13.02 -50.67
N ALA A 81 -29.45 -12.34 -51.82
CA ALA A 81 -30.46 -12.53 -52.87
C ALA A 81 -30.53 -13.97 -53.40
N ASN A 82 -29.43 -14.72 -53.35
CA ASN A 82 -29.35 -16.10 -53.85
C ASN A 82 -29.73 -17.17 -52.82
N GLU A 83 -30.06 -16.79 -51.58
CA GLU A 83 -30.43 -17.74 -50.52
C GLU A 83 -31.87 -18.26 -50.65
N GLY A 84 -32.63 -17.75 -51.63
CA GLY A 84 -33.98 -18.19 -51.93
C GLY A 84 -34.93 -17.99 -50.76
N VAL A 85 -34.78 -16.88 -50.01
CA VAL A 85 -35.67 -16.46 -48.91
C VAL A 85 -36.25 -15.06 -49.13
N LEU A 86 -35.71 -14.33 -50.12
CA LEU A 86 -36.18 -13.02 -50.51
C LEU A 86 -37.14 -13.17 -51.70
N PRO A 87 -38.28 -12.48 -51.69
CA PRO A 87 -39.29 -12.57 -52.73
C PRO A 87 -38.77 -12.03 -54.07
N GLN A 88 -39.14 -12.72 -55.15
CA GLN A 88 -38.78 -12.40 -56.54
C GLN A 88 -40.04 -12.35 -57.44
N GLY A 89 -39.84 -12.04 -58.72
CA GLY A 89 -40.93 -12.02 -59.71
C GLY A 89 -42.06 -11.08 -59.32
N LEU A 90 -43.30 -11.58 -59.33
CA LEU A 90 -44.49 -10.79 -58.96
C LEU A 90 -44.50 -10.34 -57.49
N PHE A 91 -43.67 -10.96 -56.64
CA PHE A 91 -43.51 -10.62 -55.23
C PHE A 91 -42.29 -9.73 -54.97
N ALA A 92 -41.49 -9.39 -55.99
CA ALA A 92 -40.33 -8.54 -55.82
C ALA A 92 -40.71 -7.11 -55.35
N PRO A 93 -39.83 -6.41 -54.61
CA PRO A 93 -40.09 -5.04 -54.13
C PRO A 93 -40.45 -4.03 -55.21
N ASP A 94 -39.90 -4.22 -56.41
CA ASP A 94 -40.05 -3.39 -57.62
C ASP A 94 -41.14 -3.90 -58.58
N SER A 95 -41.88 -4.94 -58.20
CA SER A 95 -43.01 -5.47 -58.96
C SER A 95 -44.10 -4.41 -59.17
N SER A 96 -44.70 -4.39 -60.37
CA SER A 96 -45.87 -3.57 -60.68
C SER A 96 -47.14 -4.04 -59.97
N VAL A 97 -47.13 -5.26 -59.42
CA VAL A 97 -48.27 -5.89 -58.74
C VAL A 97 -48.10 -5.77 -57.21
N PRO A 98 -49.14 -5.40 -56.44
CA PRO A 98 -49.00 -5.06 -55.03
C PRO A 98 -48.90 -6.27 -54.07
N TYR A 99 -48.50 -7.45 -54.53
CA TYR A 99 -48.53 -8.68 -53.72
C TYR A 99 -47.69 -8.58 -52.45
N LEU A 100 -46.43 -8.14 -52.58
CA LEU A 100 -45.55 -7.95 -51.42
C LEU A 100 -46.14 -6.97 -50.41
N ARG A 101 -46.70 -5.87 -50.90
CA ARG A 101 -47.33 -4.83 -50.07
C ARG A 101 -48.52 -5.41 -49.31
N GLN A 102 -49.34 -6.24 -49.94
CA GLN A 102 -50.50 -6.87 -49.30
C GLN A 102 -50.07 -7.88 -48.22
N LEU A 103 -49.09 -8.73 -48.51
CA LEU A 103 -48.53 -9.67 -47.52
C LEU A 103 -47.94 -8.93 -46.31
N ARG A 104 -47.21 -7.83 -46.56
CA ARG A 104 -46.61 -6.99 -45.52
C ARG A 104 -47.67 -6.29 -44.66
N ASN A 105 -48.71 -5.73 -45.27
CA ASN A 105 -49.81 -5.06 -44.56
C ASN A 105 -50.57 -6.02 -43.63
N CYS A 106 -50.64 -7.30 -43.99
CA CYS A 106 -51.23 -8.35 -43.16
C CYS A 106 -50.23 -8.98 -42.16
N GLY A 107 -48.98 -8.53 -42.12
CA GLY A 107 -47.96 -9.04 -41.20
C GLY A 107 -47.55 -10.50 -41.45
N LEU A 108 -47.73 -11.00 -42.68
CA LEU A 108 -47.50 -12.41 -43.02
C LEU A 108 -46.03 -12.75 -43.31
N LEU A 109 -45.20 -11.74 -43.57
CA LEU A 109 -43.78 -11.89 -43.88
C LEU A 109 -42.93 -11.90 -42.62
N LEU A 110 -41.82 -12.66 -42.68
CA LEU A 110 -40.80 -12.63 -41.65
C LEU A 110 -40.11 -11.26 -41.65
N SER A 111 -40.43 -10.45 -40.65
CA SER A 111 -39.96 -9.05 -40.53
C SER A 111 -39.23 -8.76 -39.21
N ASN A 112 -39.29 -9.69 -38.26
CA ASN A 112 -38.62 -9.60 -36.95
C ASN A 112 -37.62 -10.73 -36.76
N LEU A 113 -36.60 -10.49 -35.94
CA LEU A 113 -35.63 -11.51 -35.59
C LEU A 113 -36.30 -12.62 -34.76
N THR A 114 -36.08 -13.87 -35.13
CA THR A 114 -36.53 -15.05 -34.38
C THR A 114 -35.34 -15.88 -33.91
N ALA A 115 -35.56 -16.75 -32.92
CA ALA A 115 -34.52 -17.64 -32.41
C ALA A 115 -33.96 -18.58 -33.49
N ASP A 116 -34.81 -19.05 -34.39
CA ASP A 116 -34.43 -19.92 -35.51
C ASP A 116 -33.54 -19.17 -36.49
N VAL A 117 -33.92 -17.94 -36.85
CA VAL A 117 -33.10 -17.06 -37.70
C VAL A 117 -31.74 -16.84 -37.04
N VAL A 118 -31.67 -16.49 -35.75
CA VAL A 118 -30.37 -16.28 -35.06
C VAL A 118 -29.49 -17.52 -35.16
N THR A 119 -30.05 -18.70 -34.84
CA THR A 119 -29.30 -19.96 -34.82
C THR A 119 -28.78 -20.32 -36.21
N GLU A 120 -29.62 -20.16 -37.23
CA GLU A 120 -29.33 -20.45 -38.63
C GLU A 120 -28.30 -19.46 -39.19
N ARG A 121 -28.45 -18.15 -38.92
CA ARG A 121 -27.52 -17.10 -39.35
C ARG A 121 -26.13 -17.27 -38.71
N ILE A 122 -26.05 -17.56 -37.41
CA ILE A 122 -24.78 -17.88 -36.76
C ILE A 122 -24.17 -19.12 -37.42
N GLY A 123 -24.97 -20.16 -37.68
CA GLY A 123 -24.54 -21.36 -38.41
C GLY A 123 -23.81 -21.03 -39.70
N ARG A 124 -24.44 -20.25 -40.59
CA ARG A 124 -23.86 -19.83 -41.87
C ARG A 124 -22.63 -18.94 -41.74
N LEU A 125 -22.61 -18.04 -40.75
CA LEU A 125 -21.42 -17.21 -40.49
C LEU A 125 -20.23 -18.05 -40.03
N THR A 126 -20.47 -19.21 -39.40
CA THR A 126 -19.42 -20.07 -38.85
C THR A 126 -19.06 -21.27 -39.73
N ASP A 127 -19.82 -21.52 -40.79
CA ASP A 127 -19.61 -22.65 -41.68
C ASP A 127 -18.33 -22.45 -42.52
N PRO A 128 -17.32 -23.32 -42.41
CA PRO A 128 -16.09 -23.21 -43.20
C PRO A 128 -16.32 -23.49 -44.70
N ALA A 129 -17.37 -24.21 -45.07
CA ALA A 129 -17.69 -24.50 -46.46
C ALA A 129 -18.33 -23.31 -47.19
N THR A 130 -18.89 -22.34 -46.45
CA THR A 130 -19.57 -21.18 -47.00
C THR A 130 -19.09 -19.89 -46.35
N SER A 131 -18.38 -19.05 -47.10
CA SER A 131 -18.11 -17.67 -46.65
C SER A 131 -19.15 -16.75 -47.27
N PRO A 132 -20.17 -16.30 -46.52
CA PRO A 132 -21.17 -15.39 -47.08
C PRO A 132 -20.51 -14.08 -47.50
N PRO A 133 -20.95 -13.47 -48.62
CA PRO A 133 -20.51 -12.12 -48.99
C PRO A 133 -20.83 -11.13 -47.85
N HIS A 134 -19.97 -10.12 -47.70
CA HIS A 134 -20.10 -9.10 -46.67
C HIS A 134 -20.25 -9.66 -45.24
N LYS A 135 -19.59 -10.78 -44.94
CA LYS A 135 -19.64 -11.50 -43.65
C LYS A 135 -19.53 -10.56 -42.44
N ASP A 136 -18.60 -9.62 -42.46
CA ASP A 136 -18.38 -8.66 -41.36
C ASP A 136 -19.59 -7.75 -41.12
N ALA A 137 -20.23 -7.29 -42.19
CA ALA A 137 -21.43 -6.47 -42.12
C ALA A 137 -22.61 -7.28 -41.58
N LYS A 138 -22.76 -8.53 -42.03
CA LYS A 138 -23.80 -9.45 -41.54
C LYS A 138 -23.63 -9.82 -40.07
N ALA A 139 -22.41 -10.10 -39.63
CA ALA A 139 -22.12 -10.40 -38.23
C ALA A 139 -22.44 -9.20 -37.32
N ARG A 140 -22.05 -7.98 -37.72
CA ARG A 140 -22.41 -6.75 -37.01
C ARG A 140 -23.92 -6.51 -36.99
N ALA A 141 -24.59 -6.64 -38.13
CA ALA A 141 -26.03 -6.48 -38.22
C ALA A 141 -26.77 -7.49 -37.34
N LEU A 142 -26.33 -8.75 -37.31
CA LEU A 142 -26.91 -9.78 -36.46
C LEU A 142 -26.76 -9.43 -34.99
N LEU A 143 -25.58 -8.95 -34.57
CA LEU A 143 -25.35 -8.52 -33.19
C LEU A 143 -26.26 -7.33 -32.80
N GLN A 144 -26.40 -6.33 -33.67
CA GLN A 144 -27.29 -5.19 -33.46
C GLN A 144 -28.75 -5.61 -33.28
N LEU A 145 -29.25 -6.43 -34.20
CA LEU A 145 -30.61 -6.94 -34.15
C LEU A 145 -30.84 -7.82 -32.93
N LEU A 146 -29.86 -8.64 -32.55
CA LEU A 146 -29.93 -9.48 -31.37
C LEU A 146 -29.95 -8.65 -30.08
N ASP A 147 -29.20 -7.54 -30.03
CA ASP A 147 -29.19 -6.61 -28.91
C ASP A 147 -30.57 -5.96 -28.73
N ASP A 148 -31.16 -5.48 -29.82
CA ASP A 148 -32.51 -4.92 -29.84
C ASP A 148 -33.58 -5.96 -29.47
N PHE A 149 -33.52 -7.16 -30.06
CA PHE A 149 -34.42 -8.27 -29.75
C PHE A 149 -34.37 -8.63 -28.26
N SER A 150 -33.17 -8.63 -27.68
CA SER A 150 -32.94 -8.96 -26.28
C SER A 150 -33.42 -7.88 -25.29
N LYS A 151 -33.94 -6.73 -25.76
CA LYS A 151 -34.62 -5.75 -24.91
C LYS A 151 -36.06 -6.18 -24.57
N THR A 152 -36.63 -7.08 -25.36
CA THR A 152 -37.95 -7.65 -25.11
C THR A 152 -37.89 -8.77 -24.05
N PRO A 153 -39.00 -9.08 -23.34
CA PRO A 153 -39.00 -10.08 -22.29
C PRO A 153 -38.84 -11.54 -22.79
N ALA A 154 -38.92 -11.79 -24.10
CA ALA A 154 -38.93 -13.14 -24.69
C ALA A 154 -37.63 -13.92 -24.42
N ALA A 155 -37.77 -15.11 -23.83
CA ALA A 155 -36.63 -15.98 -23.54
C ALA A 155 -36.07 -16.60 -24.83
N LEU A 156 -34.74 -16.65 -24.95
CA LEU A 156 -34.07 -17.35 -26.04
C LEU A 156 -34.05 -18.86 -25.75
N PRO A 157 -34.38 -19.71 -26.74
CA PRO A 157 -34.20 -21.16 -26.62
C PRO A 157 -32.76 -21.55 -26.31
N LYS A 158 -32.58 -22.70 -25.63
CA LYS A 158 -31.25 -23.20 -25.22
C LYS A 158 -30.29 -23.38 -26.39
N GLU A 159 -30.78 -23.88 -27.52
CA GLU A 159 -29.98 -24.08 -28.73
C GLU A 159 -29.45 -22.77 -29.31
N THR A 160 -30.29 -21.73 -29.31
CA THR A 160 -29.90 -20.39 -29.76
C THR A 160 -28.86 -19.78 -28.82
N VAL A 161 -29.05 -19.93 -27.50
CA VAL A 161 -28.04 -19.48 -26.50
C VAL A 161 -26.71 -20.21 -26.71
N LEU A 162 -26.74 -21.53 -26.96
CA LEU A 162 -25.53 -22.30 -27.25
C LEU A 162 -24.85 -21.81 -28.53
N ALA A 163 -25.61 -21.55 -29.60
CA ALA A 163 -25.06 -21.00 -30.85
C ALA A 163 -24.42 -19.62 -30.64
N ILE A 164 -25.10 -18.71 -29.91
CA ILE A 164 -24.60 -17.38 -29.56
C ILE A 164 -23.27 -17.45 -28.80
N THR A 165 -23.17 -18.37 -27.84
CA THR A 165 -22.06 -18.40 -26.90
C THR A 165 -20.84 -19.17 -27.39
N SER A 166 -21.06 -20.31 -28.04
CA SER A 166 -19.99 -21.28 -28.37
C SER A 166 -19.40 -21.13 -29.76
N LYS A 167 -20.13 -20.56 -30.72
CA LYS A 167 -19.66 -20.46 -32.11
C LYS A 167 -18.86 -19.17 -32.34
N PRO A 168 -17.81 -19.21 -33.20
CA PRO A 168 -17.01 -18.03 -33.49
C PRO A 168 -17.66 -17.15 -34.57
N TRP A 169 -18.61 -16.31 -34.19
CA TRP A 169 -19.35 -15.43 -35.12
C TRP A 169 -19.18 -13.94 -34.81
N LEU A 170 -18.61 -13.57 -33.66
CA LEU A 170 -18.38 -12.19 -33.28
C LEU A 170 -17.05 -11.72 -33.85
N LEU A 171 -17.06 -10.66 -34.64
CA LEU A 171 -15.85 -10.04 -35.17
C LEU A 171 -15.19 -9.18 -34.08
N ALA A 172 -14.08 -9.67 -33.51
CA ALA A 172 -13.30 -9.00 -32.49
C ALA A 172 -11.85 -8.80 -33.00
N GLY A 173 -11.42 -7.55 -33.12
CA GLY A 173 -10.26 -7.21 -33.94
C GLY A 173 -10.47 -7.68 -35.40
N ASP A 174 -9.53 -8.46 -35.91
CA ASP A 174 -9.55 -8.98 -37.30
C ASP A 174 -10.02 -10.45 -37.40
N THR A 175 -10.57 -11.00 -36.31
CA THR A 175 -10.85 -12.44 -36.20
C THR A 175 -12.23 -12.70 -35.61
N TYR A 176 -12.87 -13.78 -36.10
CA TYR A 176 -14.15 -14.24 -35.58
C TYR A 176 -13.95 -15.10 -34.33
N ARG A 177 -14.68 -14.79 -33.27
CA ARG A 177 -14.49 -15.38 -31.94
C ARG A 177 -15.81 -15.72 -31.27
N CYS A 178 -15.74 -16.67 -30.35
CA CYS A 178 -16.87 -16.96 -29.48
C CYS A 178 -17.00 -15.88 -28.40
N SER A 179 -18.14 -15.86 -27.71
CA SER A 179 -18.45 -14.82 -26.72
C SER A 179 -17.44 -14.71 -25.58
N SER A 180 -16.80 -15.82 -25.17
CA SER A 180 -15.81 -15.85 -24.09
C SER A 180 -14.40 -15.38 -24.51
N GLN A 181 -14.18 -15.15 -25.80
CA GLN A 181 -12.86 -14.81 -26.37
C GLN A 181 -12.79 -13.37 -26.88
N GLY A 182 -13.80 -12.55 -26.61
CA GLY A 182 -13.83 -11.14 -26.94
C GLY A 182 -14.71 -10.38 -25.96
N TRP A 183 -14.64 -9.06 -26.02
CA TRP A 183 -15.48 -8.17 -25.22
C TRP A 183 -15.98 -7.00 -26.06
N ASP A 184 -17.03 -6.33 -25.62
CA ASP A 184 -17.54 -5.14 -26.31
C ASP A 184 -16.77 -3.88 -25.92
N ARG A 185 -16.93 -2.80 -26.69
CA ARG A 185 -16.21 -1.53 -26.49
C ARG A 185 -16.81 -0.64 -25.41
N ARG A 186 -17.37 -1.24 -24.36
CA ARG A 186 -17.95 -0.47 -23.26
C ARG A 186 -16.82 0.25 -22.52
N SER A 187 -16.87 1.59 -22.49
CA SER A 187 -15.76 2.44 -22.02
C SER A 187 -15.23 2.09 -20.63
N ILE A 188 -16.09 1.64 -19.72
CA ILE A 188 -15.69 1.25 -18.36
C ILE A 188 -14.94 -0.10 -18.30
N ASP A 189 -15.17 -0.99 -19.26
CA ASP A 189 -14.57 -2.32 -19.31
C ASP A 189 -13.27 -2.35 -20.12
N VAL A 190 -13.10 -1.44 -21.09
CA VAL A 190 -11.96 -1.41 -22.01
C VAL A 190 -10.61 -1.42 -21.27
N PRO A 191 -10.33 -0.52 -20.30
CA PRO A 191 -9.04 -0.52 -19.59
C PRO A 191 -8.78 -1.80 -18.77
N LEU A 192 -9.83 -2.59 -18.51
CA LEU A 192 -9.78 -3.79 -17.68
C LEU A 192 -9.46 -5.06 -18.47
N CYS A 193 -9.45 -5.00 -19.81
CA CYS A 193 -9.21 -6.20 -20.62
C CYS A 193 -8.65 -5.97 -22.03
N ASP A 194 -8.46 -4.74 -22.49
CA ASP A 194 -8.02 -4.40 -23.86
C ASP A 194 -6.68 -5.01 -24.31
N ARG A 195 -5.75 -5.27 -23.38
CA ARG A 195 -4.47 -5.93 -23.69
C ARG A 195 -4.60 -7.45 -23.84
N ILE A 196 -5.67 -8.04 -23.33
CA ILE A 196 -5.84 -9.50 -23.22
C ILE A 196 -6.99 -10.03 -24.07
N LEU A 197 -8.05 -9.24 -24.21
CA LEU A 197 -9.23 -9.58 -25.00
C LEU A 197 -9.34 -8.65 -26.22
N PRO A 198 -9.52 -9.19 -27.42
CA PRO A 198 -9.82 -8.39 -28.59
C PRO A 198 -11.22 -7.77 -28.48
N MET A 199 -11.33 -6.52 -28.94
CA MET A 199 -12.55 -5.73 -28.83
C MET A 199 -13.48 -5.91 -30.04
N VAL A 200 -14.75 -6.20 -29.77
CA VAL A 200 -15.83 -6.17 -30.76
C VAL A 200 -16.20 -4.71 -31.02
N ASN A 201 -16.26 -4.30 -32.29
CA ASN A 201 -16.60 -2.92 -32.66
C ASN A 201 -18.10 -2.63 -32.54
N TYR A 202 -18.64 -2.80 -31.34
CA TYR A 202 -20.02 -2.55 -30.95
C TYR A 202 -20.09 -2.42 -29.42
N VAL A 203 -21.12 -1.75 -28.90
CA VAL A 203 -21.40 -1.69 -27.45
C VAL A 203 -22.79 -2.29 -27.24
N VAL A 204 -22.84 -3.41 -26.53
CA VAL A 204 -24.08 -4.14 -26.28
C VAL A 204 -24.86 -3.43 -25.17
N SER A 205 -26.03 -2.92 -25.50
CA SER A 205 -26.88 -2.13 -24.61
C SER A 205 -27.80 -3.00 -23.74
N SER A 206 -28.22 -4.18 -24.23
CA SER A 206 -29.10 -5.08 -23.49
C SER A 206 -28.36 -5.82 -22.39
N THR A 207 -28.81 -5.62 -21.15
CA THR A 207 -28.33 -6.38 -19.99
C THR A 207 -28.60 -7.88 -20.11
N ARG A 208 -29.67 -8.26 -20.81
CA ARG A 208 -30.02 -9.66 -21.09
C ARG A 208 -29.07 -10.28 -22.10
N LEU A 209 -28.76 -9.58 -23.20
CA LEU A 209 -27.79 -10.09 -24.16
C LEU A 209 -26.40 -10.18 -23.55
N ARG A 210 -25.97 -9.18 -22.77
CA ARG A 210 -24.72 -9.26 -22.01
C ARG A 210 -24.71 -10.46 -21.06
N LYS A 211 -25.83 -10.80 -20.42
CA LYS A 211 -25.93 -12.04 -19.61
C LYS A 211 -25.70 -13.28 -20.45
N VAL A 212 -26.33 -13.37 -21.62
CA VAL A 212 -26.18 -14.50 -22.55
C VAL A 212 -24.74 -14.63 -23.03
N LEU A 213 -24.09 -13.51 -23.40
CA LEU A 213 -22.70 -13.48 -23.87
C LEU A 213 -21.66 -13.68 -22.75
N GLY A 214 -22.07 -13.69 -21.47
CA GLY A 214 -21.15 -13.70 -20.34
C GLY A 214 -20.46 -12.36 -20.08
N TRP A 215 -20.96 -11.27 -20.67
CA TRP A 215 -20.38 -9.92 -20.59
C TRP A 215 -20.90 -9.08 -19.42
N GLN A 216 -21.32 -9.70 -18.31
CA GLN A 216 -21.82 -8.95 -17.15
C GLN A 216 -20.70 -8.38 -16.30
N ALA A 217 -19.61 -9.15 -16.18
CA ALA A 217 -18.50 -8.89 -15.29
C ALA A 217 -17.28 -9.66 -15.79
N LEU A 218 -16.15 -8.98 -15.96
CA LEU A 218 -14.90 -9.64 -16.37
C LEU A 218 -14.46 -10.68 -15.33
N PRO A 219 -14.11 -11.92 -15.75
CA PRO A 219 -13.59 -12.95 -14.84
C PRO A 219 -12.29 -12.52 -14.16
N PHE A 220 -12.03 -13.04 -12.95
CA PHE A 220 -10.80 -12.76 -12.20
C PHE A 220 -9.54 -13.08 -13.01
N ASP A 221 -9.51 -14.19 -13.76
CA ASP A 221 -8.36 -14.56 -14.59
C ASP A 221 -8.04 -13.52 -15.69
N VAL A 222 -9.08 -12.91 -16.28
CA VAL A 222 -8.89 -11.85 -17.28
C VAL A 222 -8.30 -10.61 -16.62
N LEU A 223 -8.83 -10.19 -15.46
CA LEU A 223 -8.31 -9.05 -14.70
C LEU A 223 -6.86 -9.30 -14.26
N LYS A 224 -6.55 -10.50 -13.78
CA LYS A 224 -5.20 -10.92 -13.40
C LYS A 224 -4.22 -10.78 -14.56
N ARG A 225 -4.57 -11.34 -15.73
CA ARG A 225 -3.71 -11.27 -16.92
C ARG A 225 -3.59 -9.84 -17.44
N GLN A 226 -4.68 -9.07 -17.43
CA GLN A 226 -4.65 -7.66 -17.79
C GLN A 226 -3.67 -6.93 -16.88
N TYR A 227 -3.78 -7.15 -15.57
CA TYR A 227 -2.96 -6.45 -14.60
C TYR A 227 -1.47 -6.73 -14.80
N LEU A 228 -1.12 -8.00 -14.98
CA LEU A 228 0.26 -8.42 -15.28
C LEU A 228 0.76 -7.82 -16.60
N ALA A 229 -0.09 -7.70 -17.62
CA ALA A 229 0.26 -7.09 -18.89
C ALA A 229 0.53 -5.58 -18.74
N VAL A 230 -0.34 -4.84 -18.03
CA VAL A 230 -0.14 -3.40 -17.76
C VAL A 230 1.17 -3.17 -17.02
N VAL A 231 1.42 -3.95 -15.97
CA VAL A 231 2.60 -3.77 -15.11
C VAL A 231 3.90 -4.16 -15.82
N SER A 232 3.84 -5.11 -16.76
CA SER A 232 5.06 -5.60 -17.45
C SER A 232 5.37 -4.88 -18.77
N GLU A 233 4.46 -4.04 -19.26
CA GLU A 233 4.63 -3.30 -20.53
C GLU A 233 5.64 -2.16 -20.42
N VAL A 234 5.70 -1.50 -19.25
CA VAL A 234 6.51 -0.32 -19.01
C VAL A 234 7.27 -0.47 -17.70
N THR A 235 8.47 0.11 -17.62
CA THR A 235 9.27 0.10 -16.39
C THR A 235 8.53 0.69 -15.20
N THR A 236 7.71 1.73 -15.41
CA THR A 236 6.87 2.37 -14.38
C THR A 236 5.46 2.60 -14.94
N PRO A 237 4.48 1.77 -14.56
CA PRO A 237 3.10 1.92 -14.99
C PRO A 237 2.46 3.22 -14.48
N ASP A 238 1.56 3.80 -15.28
CA ASP A 238 0.77 4.95 -14.87
C ASP A 238 -0.36 4.51 -13.93
N ALA A 239 -0.53 5.21 -12.80
CA ALA A 239 -1.60 4.94 -11.85
C ALA A 239 -2.99 4.90 -12.50
N LYS A 240 -3.23 5.70 -13.53
CA LYS A 240 -4.54 5.75 -14.22
C LYS A 240 -4.93 4.43 -14.88
N ASP A 241 -3.94 3.62 -15.28
CA ASP A 241 -4.16 2.34 -15.96
C ASP A 241 -4.32 1.20 -14.95
N VAL A 242 -3.68 1.33 -13.78
CA VAL A 242 -3.66 0.33 -12.72
C VAL A 242 -4.87 0.44 -11.78
N ILE A 243 -5.24 1.66 -11.37
CA ILE A 243 -6.31 1.92 -10.41
C ILE A 243 -7.63 1.22 -10.77
N PRO A 244 -8.13 1.31 -12.03
CA PRO A 244 -9.39 0.66 -12.40
C PRO A 244 -9.35 -0.86 -12.23
N ILE A 245 -8.18 -1.47 -12.49
CA ILE A 245 -8.00 -2.92 -12.37
C ILE A 245 -8.00 -3.34 -10.91
N ILE A 246 -7.31 -2.60 -10.03
CA ILE A 246 -7.33 -2.85 -8.57
C ILE A 246 -8.77 -2.75 -8.03
N GLN A 247 -9.52 -1.72 -8.46
CA GLN A 247 -10.93 -1.56 -8.06
C GLN A 247 -11.80 -2.75 -8.53
N ALA A 248 -11.58 -3.22 -9.76
CA ALA A 248 -12.28 -4.39 -10.29
C ALA A 248 -11.91 -5.69 -9.55
N LEU A 249 -10.63 -5.88 -9.19
CA LEU A 249 -10.16 -7.01 -8.39
C LEU A 249 -10.79 -7.00 -6.98
N ALA A 250 -10.83 -5.84 -6.34
CA ALA A 250 -11.48 -5.67 -5.04
C ALA A 250 -12.97 -6.02 -5.11
N GLN A 251 -13.66 -5.61 -6.19
CA GLN A 251 -15.05 -5.99 -6.41
C GLN A 251 -15.22 -7.52 -6.55
N ARG A 252 -14.28 -8.22 -7.20
CA ARG A 252 -14.32 -9.70 -7.33
C ARG A 252 -14.12 -10.41 -6.01
N LEU A 253 -13.27 -9.88 -5.14
CA LEU A 253 -13.10 -10.39 -3.78
C LEU A 253 -14.38 -10.20 -2.96
N ASP A 254 -15.01 -9.03 -3.05
CA ASP A 254 -16.22 -8.68 -2.31
C ASP A 254 -17.41 -9.59 -2.66
N VAL A 255 -17.64 -9.84 -3.96
CA VAL A 255 -18.68 -10.76 -4.43
C VAL A 255 -18.28 -12.25 -4.37
N ARG A 256 -17.12 -12.57 -3.77
CA ARG A 256 -16.56 -13.93 -3.64
C ARG A 256 -16.38 -14.68 -4.96
N SER A 257 -16.12 -13.94 -6.05
CA SER A 257 -15.75 -14.51 -7.35
C SER A 257 -14.26 -14.84 -7.45
N CYS A 258 -13.45 -14.37 -6.51
CA CYS A 258 -12.09 -14.85 -6.23
C CYS A 258 -11.90 -14.96 -4.71
N ASN A 259 -10.83 -15.66 -4.30
CA ASN A 259 -10.50 -15.80 -2.88
C ASN A 259 -9.20 -15.04 -2.53
N GLU A 260 -8.88 -14.99 -1.24
CA GLU A 260 -7.67 -14.30 -0.75
C GLU A 260 -6.37 -15.01 -1.17
N VAL A 261 -6.41 -16.33 -1.43
CA VAL A 261 -5.25 -17.10 -1.89
C VAL A 261 -4.85 -16.69 -3.31
N ASP A 262 -5.84 -16.52 -4.19
CA ASP A 262 -5.63 -16.12 -5.58
C ASP A 262 -5.01 -14.71 -5.67
N LEU A 263 -5.48 -13.78 -4.81
CA LEU A 263 -4.93 -12.42 -4.73
C LEU A 263 -3.51 -12.40 -4.15
N LYS A 264 -3.23 -13.21 -3.12
CA LYS A 264 -1.86 -13.36 -2.59
C LYS A 264 -0.92 -13.93 -3.65
N ALA A 265 -1.37 -14.92 -4.42
CA ALA A 265 -0.59 -15.48 -5.52
C ALA A 265 -0.33 -14.43 -6.63
N LEU A 266 -1.31 -13.56 -6.92
CA LEU A 266 -1.10 -12.42 -7.82
C LEU A 266 -0.06 -11.45 -7.27
N ALA A 267 -0.16 -11.06 -6.00
CA ALA A 267 0.82 -10.17 -5.37
C ALA A 267 2.25 -10.75 -5.43
N GLN A 268 2.41 -12.06 -5.20
CA GLN A 268 3.69 -12.75 -5.35
C GLN A 268 4.24 -12.68 -6.78
N THR A 269 3.39 -12.79 -7.81
CA THR A 269 3.84 -12.64 -9.21
C THR A 269 4.23 -11.22 -9.60
N LEU A 270 3.85 -10.23 -8.77
CA LEU A 270 4.18 -8.82 -8.94
C LEU A 270 5.36 -8.38 -8.07
N ASP A 271 5.95 -9.30 -7.31
CA ASP A 271 7.05 -8.97 -6.40
C ASP A 271 8.23 -8.34 -7.14
N GLY A 272 8.84 -7.32 -6.53
CA GLY A 272 9.89 -6.49 -7.12
C GLY A 272 9.46 -5.56 -8.27
N LYS A 273 8.21 -5.62 -8.75
CA LYS A 273 7.71 -4.74 -9.82
C LYS A 273 6.98 -3.51 -9.26
N PRO A 274 7.04 -2.35 -9.93
CA PRO A 274 6.25 -1.19 -9.55
C PRO A 274 4.79 -1.35 -9.97
N TRP A 275 3.94 -1.83 -9.06
CA TRP A 275 2.53 -2.08 -9.35
C TRP A 275 1.56 -1.29 -8.48
N VAL A 276 1.99 -0.76 -7.35
CA VAL A 276 1.12 -0.09 -6.39
C VAL A 276 1.07 1.40 -6.70
N PRO A 277 -0.11 2.01 -6.96
CA PRO A 277 -0.21 3.44 -7.20
C PRO A 277 0.06 4.27 -5.95
N GLY A 278 1.05 5.15 -6.02
CA GLY A 278 1.35 6.17 -5.02
C GLY A 278 0.43 7.40 -5.11
N SER A 279 0.51 8.26 -4.11
CA SER A 279 -0.19 9.56 -4.07
C SER A 279 0.35 10.57 -5.10
N ASP A 280 1.58 10.38 -5.57
CA ASP A 280 2.24 11.15 -6.62
C ASP A 280 1.80 10.75 -8.05
N GLY A 281 1.01 9.69 -8.19
CA GLY A 281 0.53 9.17 -9.47
C GLY A 281 1.48 8.16 -10.15
N CYS A 282 2.64 7.88 -9.55
CA CYS A 282 3.55 6.85 -10.02
C CYS A 282 3.24 5.49 -9.35
N CYS A 283 3.48 4.39 -10.06
CA CYS A 283 3.44 3.08 -9.43
C CYS A 283 4.82 2.75 -8.83
N LEU A 284 4.81 2.18 -7.62
CA LEU A 284 6.02 1.76 -6.90
C LEU A 284 5.94 0.30 -6.45
N PRO A 285 7.08 -0.34 -6.19
CA PRO A 285 7.13 -1.67 -5.61
C PRO A 285 6.52 -1.72 -4.21
N LEU A 286 6.00 -2.89 -3.82
CA LEU A 286 5.30 -3.07 -2.55
C LEU A 286 6.12 -2.67 -1.31
N HIS A 287 7.45 -2.86 -1.32
CA HIS A 287 8.30 -2.61 -0.15
C HIS A 287 8.42 -1.13 0.24
N TYR A 288 8.10 -0.20 -0.67
CA TYR A 288 8.07 1.24 -0.40
C TYR A 288 6.67 1.77 -0.04
N MET A 289 5.65 0.90 0.03
CA MET A 289 4.26 1.32 0.04
C MET A 289 3.55 1.03 1.37
N VAL A 290 2.74 1.99 1.81
CA VAL A 290 1.94 1.89 3.05
C VAL A 290 0.52 2.41 2.86
N LEU A 291 -0.42 1.86 3.63
CA LEU A 291 -1.83 2.30 3.58
C LEU A 291 -2.08 3.55 4.43
N GLN A 292 -1.47 3.65 5.61
CA GLN A 292 -1.60 4.83 6.47
C GLN A 292 -0.63 5.92 6.05
N ASN A 293 -1.03 7.18 6.25
CA ASN A 293 -0.12 8.29 6.08
C ASN A 293 0.89 8.29 7.23
N VAL A 294 2.16 8.02 6.90
CA VAL A 294 3.28 8.12 7.84
C VAL A 294 4.28 9.08 7.23
N ASP A 295 4.65 10.13 7.97
CA ASP A 295 5.66 11.08 7.52
C ASP A 295 7.05 10.46 7.66
N LEU A 296 7.46 9.68 6.66
CA LEU A 296 8.77 9.04 6.56
C LEU A 296 9.59 9.58 5.39
N GLY A 297 9.34 10.85 5.01
CA GLY A 297 10.03 11.50 3.91
C GLY A 297 9.71 10.90 2.54
N SER A 298 10.66 10.96 1.62
CA SER A 298 10.49 10.56 0.21
C SER A 298 10.72 9.07 -0.06
N HIS A 299 11.12 8.27 0.94
CA HIS A 299 11.43 6.84 0.75
C HIS A 299 10.22 5.92 0.89
N PHE A 300 9.22 6.31 1.70
CA PHE A 300 7.98 5.56 1.84
C PHE A 300 6.81 6.38 1.32
N HIS A 301 5.97 5.74 0.53
CA HIS A 301 4.88 6.41 -0.16
C HIS A 301 3.54 5.85 0.31
N GLN A 302 2.60 6.76 0.54
CA GLN A 302 1.23 6.38 0.79
C GLN A 302 0.57 5.92 -0.52
N VAL A 303 -0.17 4.82 -0.45
CA VAL A 303 -1.06 4.40 -1.55
C VAL A 303 -2.02 5.54 -1.91
N SER A 304 -2.29 5.70 -3.20
CA SER A 304 -3.19 6.71 -3.74
C SER A 304 -4.49 6.85 -2.95
N GLN A 305 -4.86 8.10 -2.64
CA GLN A 305 -6.06 8.44 -1.87
C GLN A 305 -7.35 7.89 -2.50
N ILE A 306 -7.37 7.77 -3.84
CA ILE A 306 -8.48 7.20 -4.61
C ILE A 306 -8.76 5.74 -4.21
N LEU A 307 -7.70 4.98 -3.88
CA LEU A 307 -7.82 3.57 -3.52
C LEU A 307 -8.17 3.37 -2.05
N ILE A 308 -7.55 4.12 -1.14
CA ILE A 308 -7.72 3.91 0.32
C ILE A 308 -9.08 4.40 0.84
N THR A 309 -9.80 5.24 0.09
CA THR A 309 -11.14 5.73 0.47
C THR A 309 -12.21 4.63 0.42
N ASP A 310 -12.06 3.62 -0.46
CA ASP A 310 -13.00 2.49 -0.56
C ASP A 310 -12.55 1.33 0.34
N GLN A 311 -13.36 0.98 1.33
CA GLN A 311 -13.06 -0.10 2.29
C GLN A 311 -12.88 -1.48 1.63
N ARG A 312 -13.54 -1.74 0.50
CA ARG A 312 -13.39 -3.00 -0.25
C ARG A 312 -12.02 -3.06 -0.91
N VAL A 313 -11.58 -1.93 -1.48
CA VAL A 313 -10.25 -1.80 -2.08
C VAL A 313 -9.18 -1.90 -1.00
N LEU A 314 -9.36 -1.21 0.13
CA LEU A 314 -8.43 -1.26 1.25
C LEU A 314 -8.27 -2.68 1.81
N ARG A 315 -9.37 -3.47 1.91
CA ARG A 315 -9.30 -4.89 2.22
C ARG A 315 -8.50 -5.68 1.17
N CYS A 316 -8.76 -5.44 -0.12
CA CYS A 316 -8.04 -6.09 -1.22
C CYS A 316 -6.53 -5.83 -1.14
N LEU A 317 -6.12 -4.59 -0.91
CA LEU A 317 -4.72 -4.20 -0.79
C LEU A 317 -4.02 -4.87 0.41
N ARG A 318 -4.68 -4.96 1.57
CA ARG A 318 -4.18 -5.72 2.72
C ARG A 318 -3.99 -7.20 2.40
N VAL A 319 -4.95 -7.80 1.69
CA VAL A 319 -4.84 -9.21 1.25
C VAL A 319 -3.68 -9.40 0.29
N MET A 320 -3.42 -8.43 -0.59
CA MET A 320 -2.26 -8.40 -1.48
C MET A 320 -0.94 -8.09 -0.78
N GLY A 321 -0.94 -7.90 0.55
CA GLY A 321 0.26 -7.80 1.37
C GLY A 321 0.77 -6.38 1.62
N ILE A 322 0.02 -5.34 1.24
CA ILE A 322 0.41 -3.96 1.54
C ILE A 322 0.15 -3.70 3.03
N PRO A 323 1.19 -3.34 3.82
CA PRO A 323 1.02 -3.16 5.25
C PRO A 323 0.41 -1.79 5.58
N ASP A 324 -0.22 -1.69 6.75
CA ASP A 324 -0.76 -0.40 7.22
C ASP A 324 0.36 0.61 7.52
N ARG A 325 1.48 0.13 8.07
CA ARG A 325 2.73 0.87 8.36
C ARG A 325 3.93 0.04 7.91
N PRO A 326 5.12 0.62 7.66
CA PRO A 326 6.25 -0.16 7.15
C PRO A 326 6.67 -1.27 8.12
N THR A 327 7.16 -2.37 7.57
CA THR A 327 7.75 -3.44 8.37
C THR A 327 9.17 -3.06 8.80
N TYR A 328 9.69 -3.68 9.86
CA TYR A 328 11.08 -3.47 10.27
C TYR A 328 12.09 -3.73 9.14
N ASP A 329 11.91 -4.80 8.36
CA ASP A 329 12.77 -5.09 7.22
C ASP A 329 12.75 -3.99 6.16
N ALA A 330 11.59 -3.40 5.89
CA ALA A 330 11.47 -2.28 4.96
C ALA A 330 12.17 -1.03 5.53
N LEU A 331 12.01 -0.73 6.82
CA LEU A 331 12.68 0.40 7.49
C LEU A 331 14.21 0.23 7.48
N TYR A 332 14.72 -0.96 7.76
CA TYR A 332 16.17 -1.25 7.70
C TYR A 332 16.72 -1.11 6.28
N SER A 333 15.98 -1.59 5.28
CA SER A 333 16.36 -1.42 3.88
C SER A 333 16.35 0.05 3.47
N GLY A 334 15.35 0.82 3.92
CA GLY A 334 15.30 2.27 3.71
C GLY A 334 16.49 3.02 4.33
N LEU A 335 16.96 2.62 5.52
CA LEU A 335 18.19 3.20 6.10
C LEU A 335 19.43 2.82 5.29
N ALA A 336 19.51 1.59 4.78
CA ALA A 336 20.62 1.14 3.95
C ALA A 336 20.66 1.86 2.59
N ASP A 337 19.50 2.07 1.96
CA ASP A 337 19.34 2.84 0.73
C ASP A 337 19.82 4.28 0.94
N ILE A 338 19.36 4.96 2.01
CA ILE A 338 19.82 6.30 2.38
C ILE A 338 21.34 6.35 2.62
N SER A 339 21.89 5.33 3.29
CA SER A 339 23.35 5.25 3.53
C SER A 339 24.12 5.18 2.21
N CYS A 340 23.67 4.36 1.26
CA CYS A 340 24.28 4.26 -0.06
C CYS A 340 24.15 5.58 -0.85
N GLU A 341 23.00 6.26 -0.76
CA GLU A 341 22.78 7.54 -1.41
C GLU A 341 23.73 8.63 -0.88
N LEU A 342 23.91 8.71 0.44
CA LEU A 342 24.79 9.68 1.09
C LEU A 342 26.26 9.51 0.72
N ASP A 343 26.70 8.28 0.42
CA ASP A 343 28.06 7.97 -0.02
C ASP A 343 28.35 8.42 -1.46
N HIS A 344 27.34 8.83 -2.23
CA HIS A 344 27.55 9.36 -3.59
C HIS A 344 28.16 10.77 -3.58
N SER A 345 29.30 10.91 -4.27
CA SER A 345 30.16 12.11 -4.28
C SER A 345 29.61 13.32 -5.08
N GLY A 346 28.30 13.43 -5.29
CA GLY A 346 27.66 14.47 -6.09
C GLY A 346 26.48 15.19 -5.43
N LEU A 347 26.14 14.87 -4.18
CA LEU A 347 25.04 15.50 -3.47
C LEU A 347 25.40 16.90 -2.97
N ASP A 348 24.45 17.83 -3.07
CA ASP A 348 24.54 19.13 -2.42
C ASP A 348 24.17 19.03 -0.92
N GLU A 349 24.43 20.10 -0.17
CA GLU A 349 24.18 20.14 1.28
C GLU A 349 22.69 20.04 1.64
N SER A 350 21.82 20.57 0.76
CA SER A 350 20.37 20.52 0.93
C SER A 350 19.82 19.10 0.80
N ALA A 351 20.26 18.36 -0.22
CA ALA A 351 19.89 16.97 -0.43
C ALA A 351 20.39 16.07 0.71
N ARG A 352 21.64 16.28 1.17
CA ARG A 352 22.15 15.57 2.35
C ARG A 352 21.29 15.83 3.58
N SER A 353 20.93 17.08 3.85
CA SER A 353 20.07 17.46 4.98
C SER A 353 18.69 16.80 4.90
N LEU A 354 18.11 16.68 3.70
CA LEU A 354 16.83 16.00 3.49
C LEU A 354 16.92 14.49 3.75
N LEU A 355 18.01 13.84 3.32
CA LEU A 355 18.28 12.43 3.58
C LEU A 355 18.48 12.15 5.07
N ILE A 356 19.23 13.01 5.78
CA ILE A 356 19.36 12.94 7.23
C ILE A 356 18.00 13.11 7.91
N SER A 357 17.22 14.11 7.54
CA SER A 357 15.87 14.31 8.07
C SER A 357 14.98 13.08 7.85
N THR A 358 15.06 12.47 6.67
CA THR A 358 14.34 11.24 6.32
C THR A 358 14.79 10.06 7.18
N SER A 359 16.09 9.88 7.37
CA SER A 359 16.65 8.82 8.24
C SER A 359 16.19 8.97 9.70
N LEU A 360 16.10 10.19 10.22
CA LEU A 360 15.60 10.47 11.56
C LEU A 360 14.11 10.12 11.71
N LYS A 361 13.30 10.38 10.67
CA LYS A 361 11.90 9.97 10.64
C LYS A 361 11.77 8.44 10.65
N ILE A 362 12.56 7.74 9.84
CA ILE A 362 12.62 6.26 9.84
C ILE A 362 13.01 5.73 11.21
N LEU A 363 14.05 6.28 11.84
CA LEU A 363 14.48 5.91 13.19
C LEU A 363 13.38 6.13 14.23
N SER A 364 12.58 7.20 14.08
CA SER A 364 11.47 7.47 15.00
C SER A 364 10.33 6.45 14.91
N GLU A 365 10.17 5.80 13.75
CA GLU A 365 9.24 4.69 13.57
C GLU A 365 9.81 3.38 14.13
N ILE A 366 11.13 3.16 14.02
CA ILE A 366 11.81 2.00 14.62
C ILE A 366 11.80 2.08 16.16
N PHE A 367 12.02 3.27 16.71
CA PHE A 367 12.10 3.58 18.14
C PHE A 367 10.99 4.56 18.56
N PRO A 368 9.73 4.10 18.64
CA PRO A 368 8.61 4.95 19.00
C PRO A 368 8.73 5.43 20.45
N ARG A 369 8.40 6.71 20.70
CA ARG A 369 8.48 7.34 22.05
C ARG A 369 7.67 6.60 23.13
N ASN A 370 6.55 6.00 22.74
CA ASN A 370 5.69 5.20 23.61
C ASN A 370 5.54 3.81 22.99
N PRO A 371 6.45 2.87 23.28
CA PRO A 371 6.32 1.52 22.76
C PRO A 371 5.06 0.87 23.35
N SER A 372 4.15 0.41 22.49
CA SER A 372 3.09 -0.48 22.94
C SER A 372 3.73 -1.77 23.46
N ALA A 373 3.22 -2.34 24.55
CA ALA A 373 3.78 -3.54 25.20
C ALA A 373 3.89 -4.78 24.28
N ALA A 374 3.33 -4.73 23.07
CA ALA A 374 3.33 -5.79 22.07
C ALA A 374 4.38 -5.63 20.94
N VAL A 375 5.22 -4.59 20.96
CA VAL A 375 6.21 -4.35 19.89
C VAL A 375 7.44 -5.23 20.10
N THR A 376 7.81 -5.99 19.07
CA THR A 376 9.05 -6.79 19.05
C THR A 376 10.24 -5.85 19.10
N PRO A 377 11.26 -6.09 19.95
CA PRO A 377 12.42 -5.21 20.02
C PRO A 377 13.15 -5.14 18.66
N PRO A 378 13.62 -3.96 18.23
CA PRO A 378 14.32 -3.82 16.96
C PRO A 378 15.67 -4.54 16.99
N ASP A 379 16.06 -5.12 15.86
CA ASP A 379 17.39 -5.68 15.64
C ASP A 379 18.41 -4.54 15.50
N ARG A 380 19.13 -4.27 16.59
CA ARG A 380 20.13 -3.20 16.66
C ARG A 380 21.25 -3.34 15.64
N SER A 381 21.59 -4.57 15.23
CA SER A 381 22.71 -4.80 14.31
C SER A 381 22.47 -4.22 12.91
N ARG A 382 21.22 -3.97 12.56
CA ARG A 382 20.78 -3.43 11.27
C ARG A 382 20.37 -1.96 11.35
N VAL A 383 20.55 -1.32 12.51
CA VAL A 383 20.23 0.09 12.72
C VAL A 383 21.47 0.94 12.48
N PHE A 384 21.33 1.90 11.58
CA PHE A 384 22.32 2.92 11.30
C PHE A 384 21.84 4.29 11.76
N ILE A 385 22.75 5.07 12.34
CA ILE A 385 22.48 6.36 12.97
C ILE A 385 23.18 7.45 12.16
N PRO A 386 22.49 8.52 11.78
CA PRO A 386 23.11 9.66 11.11
C PRO A 386 24.10 10.35 12.04
N THR A 387 25.24 10.76 11.50
CA THR A 387 26.34 11.36 12.24
C THR A 387 26.58 12.83 11.86
N THR A 388 27.41 13.53 12.62
CA THR A 388 27.86 14.90 12.30
C THR A 388 28.58 15.02 10.94
N THR A 389 29.07 13.91 10.39
CA THR A 389 29.73 13.85 9.09
C THR A 389 28.77 13.64 7.91
N TYR A 390 27.45 13.66 8.14
CA TYR A 390 26.43 13.35 7.13
C TYR A 390 26.53 11.93 6.54
N HIS A 391 27.01 10.97 7.33
CA HIS A 391 26.99 9.55 7.00
C HIS A 391 26.15 8.77 8.02
N LEU A 392 25.79 7.53 7.67
CA LEU A 392 25.05 6.62 8.56
C LEU A 392 26.01 5.54 9.07
N HIS A 393 26.16 5.44 10.39
CA HIS A 393 27.05 4.47 11.04
C HIS A 393 26.27 3.51 11.94
N PRO A 394 26.74 2.25 12.14
CA PRO A 394 26.07 1.31 13.03
C PRO A 394 25.83 1.90 14.43
N ILE A 395 24.66 1.62 15.00
CA ILE A 395 24.22 2.18 16.29
C ILE A 395 25.23 1.95 17.42
N ASP A 396 25.92 0.80 17.42
CA ASP A 396 26.86 0.44 18.48
C ASP A 396 28.23 1.14 18.33
N SER A 397 28.51 1.73 17.16
CA SER A 397 29.71 2.55 16.89
C SER A 397 29.47 4.06 17.01
N THR A 398 28.23 4.48 17.32
CA THR A 398 27.81 5.87 17.32
C THR A 398 27.52 6.37 18.74
N PHE A 399 27.96 7.60 19.04
CA PHE A 399 27.90 8.19 20.38
C PHE A 399 27.08 9.48 20.40
N PHE A 400 26.30 9.70 21.46
CA PHE A 400 25.57 10.94 21.65
C PHE A 400 26.45 11.98 22.36
N ASN A 401 26.64 13.14 21.71
CA ASN A 401 27.41 14.25 22.30
C ASN A 401 26.56 15.02 23.31
N ASP A 402 26.67 14.63 24.58
CA ASP A 402 25.99 15.30 25.69
C ASP A 402 26.79 16.49 26.24
N ILE A 403 28.12 16.46 26.15
CA ILE A 403 29.02 17.46 26.75
C ILE A 403 29.32 18.69 25.86
N GLY A 404 28.76 18.75 24.65
CA GLY A 404 28.83 19.92 23.76
C GLY A 404 30.22 20.25 23.21
N SER A 405 31.22 19.40 23.47
CA SER A 405 32.59 19.57 22.98
C SER A 405 32.73 18.94 21.59
N ASP A 406 33.36 19.63 20.66
CA ASP A 406 33.65 19.10 19.31
C ASP A 406 34.94 18.27 19.38
N ILE A 407 34.80 16.96 19.63
CA ILE A 407 35.95 16.05 19.76
C ILE A 407 36.36 15.52 18.38
N SER A 408 36.55 16.41 17.42
CA SER A 408 36.85 16.12 16.00
C SER A 408 38.25 15.51 15.76
N GLY A 409 38.80 14.76 16.72
CA GLY A 409 40.17 14.25 16.69
C GLY A 409 40.39 12.79 17.11
N ASN A 410 39.37 12.01 17.47
CA ASN A 410 39.52 10.57 17.71
C ASN A 410 39.03 9.78 16.48
N GLU A 411 39.97 9.16 15.75
CA GLU A 411 39.75 8.51 14.45
C GLU A 411 38.71 7.35 14.47
N ASP A 412 38.35 6.83 15.65
CA ASP A 412 37.44 5.66 15.81
C ASP A 412 36.09 6.00 16.48
N SER A 413 35.61 7.24 16.42
CA SER A 413 34.39 7.66 17.14
C SER A 413 33.43 8.47 16.29
N PHE A 414 32.26 7.92 16.00
CA PHE A 414 31.22 8.60 15.24
C PHE A 414 30.24 9.32 16.18
N LEU A 415 30.11 10.64 16.05
CA LEU A 415 29.16 11.43 16.83
C LEU A 415 27.80 11.47 16.12
N ALA A 416 26.73 11.17 16.86
CA ALA A 416 25.36 11.27 16.42
C ALA A 416 25.04 12.69 15.93
N HIS A 417 24.22 12.79 14.88
CA HIS A 417 23.83 14.06 14.28
C HIS A 417 23.16 15.00 15.32
N PRO A 418 23.42 16.32 15.30
CA PRO A 418 22.91 17.26 16.31
C PRO A 418 21.38 17.32 16.46
N ASP A 419 20.64 16.98 15.39
CA ASP A 419 19.17 16.91 15.42
C ASP A 419 18.63 15.75 16.28
N ILE A 420 19.47 14.81 16.70
CA ILE A 420 19.09 13.76 17.63
C ILE A 420 19.03 14.37 19.05
N SER A 421 17.82 14.51 19.59
CA SER A 421 17.65 14.97 20.98
C SER A 421 18.14 13.95 22.01
N ALA A 422 18.52 14.42 23.21
CA ALA A 422 18.94 13.56 24.32
C ALA A 422 17.91 12.47 24.68
N SER A 423 16.61 12.82 24.71
CA SER A 423 15.53 11.86 24.97
C SER A 423 15.42 10.77 23.91
N PHE A 424 15.73 11.10 22.66
CA PHE A 424 15.67 10.16 21.55
C PHE A 424 16.91 9.26 21.53
N ALA A 425 18.09 9.83 21.80
CA ALA A 425 19.33 9.07 22.02
C ALA A 425 19.18 8.05 23.15
N GLU A 426 18.50 8.41 24.25
CA GLU A 426 18.20 7.49 25.35
C GLU A 426 17.23 6.39 24.95
N THR A 427 16.15 6.72 24.22
CA THR A 427 15.21 5.73 23.66
C THR A 427 15.92 4.72 22.74
N MET A 428 16.86 5.19 21.93
CA MET A 428 17.70 4.34 21.07
C MET A 428 18.80 3.61 21.84
N GLY A 429 19.06 3.97 23.10
CA GLY A 429 20.14 3.40 23.91
C GLY A 429 21.53 3.73 23.37
N LEU A 430 21.72 4.94 22.81
CA LEU A 430 23.04 5.44 22.42
C LEU A 430 23.92 5.67 23.65
N VAL A 431 25.22 5.39 23.50
CA VAL A 431 26.21 5.65 24.55
C VAL A 431 26.51 7.15 24.57
N ARG A 432 26.51 7.76 25.76
CA ARG A 432 26.87 9.17 25.94
C ARG A 432 28.37 9.37 25.79
N LEU A 433 28.76 10.53 25.30
CA LEU A 433 30.16 10.86 25.08
C LEU A 433 30.90 11.03 26.41
N SER A 434 30.26 11.62 27.41
CA SER A 434 30.75 11.66 28.80
C SER A 434 31.06 10.26 29.33
N ASP A 435 30.11 9.32 29.21
CA ASP A 435 30.29 7.93 29.67
C ASP A 435 31.53 7.29 29.03
N ARG A 436 31.79 7.51 27.73
CA ARG A 436 32.96 6.94 27.05
C ARG A 436 34.28 7.57 27.50
N GLN A 437 34.34 8.91 27.58
CA GLN A 437 35.57 9.62 27.97
C GLN A 437 36.05 9.21 29.37
N PHE A 438 35.11 8.92 30.27
CA PHE A 438 35.41 8.56 31.65
C PHE A 438 35.29 7.05 31.92
N ALA A 439 35.11 6.21 30.89
CA ALA A 439 35.04 4.74 31.03
C ALA A 439 36.40 4.03 30.95
N THR A 440 37.47 4.70 30.53
CA THR A 440 38.81 4.11 30.39
C THR A 440 39.54 3.92 31.73
N GLU A 441 40.56 3.06 31.74
CA GLU A 441 41.37 2.55 32.88
C GLU A 441 42.03 3.62 33.79
N ASP A 442 41.85 4.91 33.49
CA ASP A 442 42.31 6.07 34.28
C ASP A 442 41.48 6.32 35.54
N ASP A 443 40.47 5.49 35.82
CA ASP A 443 39.80 5.47 37.11
C ASP A 443 40.80 4.94 38.16
N LEU A 444 41.57 5.85 38.76
CA LEU A 444 42.64 5.58 39.74
C LEU A 444 42.12 4.84 40.99
N LEU A 445 40.81 4.68 41.11
CA LEU A 445 40.09 3.96 42.15
C LEU A 445 39.43 2.66 41.69
N GLY A 446 39.39 2.36 40.38
CA GLY A 446 38.62 1.25 39.81
C GLY A 446 37.12 1.35 40.15
N ASP A 447 36.48 0.22 40.48
CA ASP A 447 35.06 0.15 40.84
C ASP A 447 34.73 0.69 42.26
N MET A 448 35.66 1.38 42.95
CA MET A 448 35.37 1.85 44.30
C MET A 448 34.28 2.94 44.31
N GLN A 449 33.13 2.58 44.87
CA GLN A 449 31.97 3.45 45.06
C GLN A 449 31.82 3.83 46.52
N LEU A 450 31.03 4.87 46.79
CA LEU A 450 30.49 5.12 48.11
C LEU A 450 29.61 3.92 48.50
N GLY A 451 29.80 3.35 49.70
CA GLY A 451 29.15 2.09 50.12
C GLY A 451 27.61 2.14 50.14
N GLU A 452 26.97 0.97 50.22
CA GLU A 452 25.53 0.72 49.92
C GLU A 452 24.48 1.54 50.71
N ASP A 453 24.84 2.25 51.79
CA ASP A 453 23.93 3.09 52.59
C ASP A 453 24.46 4.53 52.78
N PHE A 454 25.23 5.05 51.81
CA PHE A 454 25.89 6.34 51.99
C PHE A 454 24.91 7.53 52.13
N CYS A 455 23.83 7.59 51.32
CA CYS A 455 22.79 8.60 51.45
C CYS A 455 22.06 8.55 52.80
N GLY A 456 21.81 7.34 53.34
CA GLY A 456 21.22 7.16 54.68
C GLY A 456 22.16 7.65 55.77
N ARG A 457 23.46 7.37 55.64
CA ARG A 457 24.51 7.84 56.56
C ARG A 457 24.67 9.34 56.54
N ILE A 458 24.75 9.98 55.36
CA ILE A 458 24.78 11.44 55.24
C ILE A 458 23.58 12.01 55.99
N ARG A 459 22.36 11.50 55.73
CA ARG A 459 21.15 11.96 56.42
C ARG A 459 21.25 11.82 57.95
N GLY A 460 21.90 10.77 58.46
CA GLY A 460 22.20 10.60 59.88
C GLY A 460 23.18 11.66 60.40
N VAL A 461 24.32 11.82 59.72
CA VAL A 461 25.35 12.82 60.06
C VAL A 461 24.77 14.23 60.06
N LEU A 462 23.99 14.61 59.05
CA LEU A 462 23.39 15.95 58.98
C LEU A 462 22.34 16.20 60.07
N LYS A 463 21.79 15.16 60.71
CA LYS A 463 20.92 15.29 61.89
C LYS A 463 21.72 15.45 63.19
N ASP A 464 22.80 14.68 63.32
CA ASP A 464 23.60 14.63 64.56
C ASP A 464 24.60 15.79 64.65
N TYR A 465 25.10 16.26 63.50
CA TYR A 465 26.04 17.37 63.37
C TYR A 465 25.32 18.58 62.80
N ARG A 466 25.18 19.63 63.61
CA ARG A 466 24.59 20.88 63.15
C ARG A 466 25.55 21.61 62.20
N MET A 467 24.99 22.36 61.25
CA MET A 467 25.74 23.13 60.25
C MET A 467 26.77 24.07 60.91
N GLU A 468 26.45 24.68 62.05
CA GLU A 468 27.35 25.60 62.76
C GLU A 468 28.59 24.91 63.34
N SER A 469 28.57 23.58 63.45
CA SER A 469 29.68 22.78 63.96
C SER A 469 30.53 22.15 62.85
N ALA A 470 30.16 22.30 61.57
CA ALA A 470 30.85 21.67 60.45
C ALA A 470 32.30 22.12 60.33
N SER A 471 32.59 23.40 60.59
CA SER A 471 33.96 23.95 60.55
C SER A 471 34.90 23.31 61.57
N ASN A 472 34.39 22.89 62.73
CA ASN A 472 35.20 22.22 63.75
C ASN A 472 35.71 20.86 63.26
N GLU A 473 34.89 20.12 62.52
CA GLU A 473 35.29 18.82 61.94
C GLU A 473 36.34 19.01 60.84
N TRP A 474 36.23 20.07 60.03
CA TRP A 474 37.21 20.36 58.99
C TRP A 474 38.56 20.82 59.56
N ILE A 475 38.55 21.60 60.64
CA ILE A 475 39.75 21.99 61.38
C ILE A 475 40.38 20.77 62.06
N ALA A 476 39.58 19.89 62.66
CA ALA A 476 40.06 18.65 63.26
C ALA A 476 40.73 17.74 62.22
N ASN A 477 40.16 17.60 61.02
CA ASN A 477 40.77 16.84 59.93
C ASN A 477 42.13 17.45 59.49
N ALA A 478 42.23 18.78 59.47
CA ALA A 478 43.48 19.46 59.15
C ALA A 478 44.54 19.27 60.25
N ASP A 479 44.14 19.29 61.53
CA ASP A 479 45.01 19.01 62.67
C ASP A 479 45.50 17.55 62.68
N ASP A 480 44.60 16.59 62.41
CA ASP A 480 44.92 15.16 62.23
C ASP A 480 45.96 14.95 61.11
N ALA A 481 45.89 15.77 60.05
CA ALA A 481 46.87 15.77 58.95
C ALA A 481 48.18 16.53 59.30
N LYS A 482 48.25 17.20 60.45
CA LYS A 482 49.35 18.06 60.92
C LYS A 482 49.51 19.35 60.12
N ALA A 483 48.42 19.87 59.57
CA ALA A 483 48.43 21.14 58.84
C ALA A 483 48.77 22.32 59.76
N THR A 484 49.56 23.25 59.24
CA THR A 484 49.95 24.48 59.96
C THR A 484 49.02 25.65 59.65
N HIS A 485 48.29 25.58 58.54
CA HIS A 485 47.37 26.61 58.09
C HIS A 485 46.07 25.99 57.60
N VAL A 486 44.95 26.65 57.89
CA VAL A 486 43.61 26.33 57.38
C VAL A 486 42.96 27.61 56.90
N GLY A 487 42.32 27.57 55.74
CA GLY A 487 41.64 28.70 55.12
C GLY A 487 40.21 28.34 54.69
N PHE A 488 39.31 29.31 54.83
CA PHE A 488 37.92 29.22 54.38
C PHE A 488 37.65 30.37 53.42
N VAL A 489 37.19 30.05 52.21
CA VAL A 489 36.87 31.03 51.18
C VAL A 489 35.48 30.73 50.63
N VAL A 490 34.63 31.75 50.61
CA VAL A 490 33.39 31.70 49.83
C VAL A 490 33.70 32.33 48.49
N ASP A 491 33.80 31.51 47.46
CA ASP A 491 34.03 31.96 46.10
C ASP A 491 32.69 32.14 45.38
N GLY A 492 32.39 33.39 45.00
CA GLY A 492 31.20 33.73 44.22
C GLY A 492 31.40 33.59 42.71
N ALA A 493 32.56 33.10 42.26
CA ALA A 493 32.81 32.85 40.85
C ALA A 493 31.85 31.78 40.30
N SER A 494 31.51 31.94 39.03
CA SER A 494 30.67 31.01 38.29
C SER A 494 31.45 30.54 37.07
N PHE A 495 31.59 29.22 36.91
CA PHE A 495 32.29 28.65 35.76
C PHE A 495 31.42 28.81 34.50
N LYS A 496 31.98 29.45 33.46
CA LYS A 496 31.34 29.66 32.16
C LYS A 496 31.95 28.83 31.02
N GLY A 497 32.80 27.87 31.35
CA GLY A 497 33.42 27.01 30.35
C GLY A 497 32.45 25.97 29.79
N THR A 498 32.85 25.37 28.68
CA THR A 498 32.04 24.37 27.95
C THR A 498 32.44 22.93 28.24
N LYS A 499 33.61 22.70 28.86
CA LYS A 499 34.06 21.37 29.28
C LYS A 499 33.51 21.03 30.66
N LEU A 500 32.55 20.12 30.72
CA LEU A 500 31.94 19.62 31.96
C LEU A 500 32.06 18.09 32.04
N LEU A 501 31.96 17.53 33.25
CA LEU A 501 31.90 16.08 33.45
C LEU A 501 30.63 15.49 32.83
N THR A 502 29.49 16.14 33.09
CA THR A 502 28.19 15.83 32.51
C THR A 502 27.38 17.13 32.35
N PRO A 503 26.32 17.15 31.55
CA PRO A 503 25.38 18.28 31.52
C PRO A 503 24.77 18.59 32.89
N GLN A 504 24.51 17.54 33.69
CA GLN A 504 23.94 17.67 35.03
C GLN A 504 24.89 18.40 35.98
N SER A 505 26.22 18.25 35.82
CA SER A 505 27.19 18.95 36.68
C SER A 505 27.25 20.46 36.42
N ALA A 506 26.63 20.97 35.34
CA ALA A 506 26.65 22.39 35.00
C ALA A 506 26.10 23.28 36.13
N GLU A 507 25.03 22.84 36.79
CA GLU A 507 24.40 23.58 37.90
C GLU A 507 25.37 23.76 39.08
N GLN A 508 26.12 22.71 39.40
CA GLN A 508 27.10 22.72 40.48
C GLN A 508 28.27 23.67 40.14
N CYS A 509 28.72 23.68 38.89
CA CYS A 509 29.82 24.54 38.44
C CYS A 509 29.43 26.03 38.31
N GLN A 510 28.14 26.35 38.17
CA GLN A 510 27.67 27.72 38.06
C GLN A 510 27.35 28.37 39.41
N SER A 511 27.30 27.58 40.49
CA SER A 511 26.94 28.01 41.84
C SER A 511 28.16 28.52 42.62
N PRO A 512 27.98 29.45 43.60
CA PRO A 512 29.04 29.82 44.53
C PRO A 512 29.58 28.60 45.29
N ALA A 513 30.89 28.57 45.53
CA ALA A 513 31.57 27.46 46.18
C ALA A 513 32.11 27.87 47.57
N LEU A 514 31.97 26.97 48.54
CA LEU A 514 32.73 27.04 49.79
C LEU A 514 34.03 26.23 49.62
N ILE A 515 35.15 26.92 49.53
CA ILE A 515 36.48 26.33 49.41
C ILE A 515 37.10 26.25 50.81
N ILE A 516 37.49 25.04 51.19
CA ILE A 516 38.19 24.74 52.44
C ILE A 516 39.58 24.26 52.08
N TRP A 517 40.61 24.98 52.52
CA TRP A 517 42.00 24.68 52.20
C TRP A 517 42.81 24.43 53.48
N ASN A 518 43.77 23.52 53.41
CA ASN A 518 44.79 23.35 54.45
C ASN A 518 46.17 23.09 53.81
N SER A 519 47.25 23.26 54.59
CA SER A 519 48.62 23.20 54.08
C SER A 519 49.18 21.80 53.80
N GLU A 520 48.39 20.73 53.99
CA GLU A 520 48.83 19.34 53.81
C GLU A 520 48.23 18.70 52.56
N THR A 521 48.89 17.64 52.07
CA THR A 521 48.51 16.92 50.86
C THR A 521 48.03 15.50 51.19
N PHE A 522 46.93 15.08 50.58
CA PHE A 522 46.40 13.73 50.75
C PHE A 522 47.36 12.68 50.19
N THR A 523 47.48 11.57 50.91
CA THR A 523 48.05 10.32 50.40
C THR A 523 46.98 9.46 49.73
N GLU A 524 47.39 8.42 48.99
CA GLU A 524 46.42 7.45 48.44
C GLU A 524 45.53 6.79 49.50
N ARG A 525 46.05 6.65 50.73
CA ARG A 525 45.27 6.10 51.86
C ARG A 525 44.18 7.06 52.32
N ASP A 526 44.40 8.36 52.21
CA ASP A 526 43.42 9.38 52.60
C ASP A 526 42.26 9.42 51.61
N PHE A 527 42.55 9.35 50.30
CA PHE A 527 41.51 9.20 49.27
C PHE A 527 40.67 7.93 49.46
N LYS A 528 41.29 6.77 49.68
CA LYS A 528 40.58 5.51 49.96
C LYS A 528 39.82 5.55 51.30
N GLY A 529 40.40 6.20 52.31
CA GLY A 529 39.80 6.41 53.62
C GLY A 529 38.50 7.21 53.53
N LEU A 530 38.47 8.24 52.68
CA LEU A 530 37.28 9.07 52.47
C LEU A 530 36.13 8.28 51.82
N LEU A 531 36.44 7.37 50.88
CA LEU A 531 35.44 6.52 50.22
C LEU A 531 34.91 5.39 51.10
N SER A 532 35.74 4.91 52.04
CA SER A 532 35.39 3.89 53.03
C SER A 532 34.83 4.47 54.33
N THR A 533 34.48 5.76 54.34
CA THR A 533 33.90 6.45 55.49
C THR A 533 32.65 5.71 55.99
N GLY A 534 32.79 5.07 57.15
CA GLY A 534 31.75 4.25 57.79
C GLY A 534 32.10 2.78 58.03
N GLU A 535 33.19 2.23 57.47
CA GLU A 535 33.63 0.84 57.77
C GLU A 535 34.49 0.71 59.04
N GLY A 536 34.70 1.80 59.80
CA GLY A 536 35.44 1.76 61.06
C GLY A 536 36.96 1.76 60.90
N GLY A 537 37.48 2.41 59.85
CA GLY A 537 38.91 2.43 59.48
C GLY A 537 39.90 3.04 60.50
N LYS A 538 39.45 3.63 61.61
CA LYS A 538 40.31 4.13 62.70
C LYS A 538 40.18 3.33 64.02
N ARG A 539 39.81 2.04 63.99
CA ARG A 539 39.78 1.21 65.22
C ARG A 539 41.15 1.00 65.89
N GLY A 540 42.26 1.31 65.22
CA GLY A 540 43.63 1.04 65.71
C GLY A 540 44.50 2.25 66.07
N ASN A 541 44.02 3.49 65.92
CA ASN A 541 44.86 4.67 66.17
C ASN A 541 44.29 5.51 67.33
N HIS A 542 44.89 5.39 68.52
CA HIS A 542 44.39 6.01 69.76
C HIS A 542 44.73 7.51 69.91
N GLU A 543 45.54 8.07 69.01
CA GLU A 543 45.92 9.49 69.02
C GLU A 543 45.06 10.39 68.12
N ALA A 544 44.19 9.83 67.25
CA ALA A 544 43.34 10.62 66.37
C ALA A 544 42.07 11.12 67.09
N ILE A 545 41.85 12.44 67.12
CA ILE A 545 40.70 13.05 67.79
C ILE A 545 39.54 13.11 66.79
N GLY A 546 38.66 12.10 66.79
CA GLY A 546 37.44 12.14 65.99
C GLY A 546 36.67 10.82 65.96
N ARG A 547 35.36 10.87 66.23
CA ARG A 547 34.45 9.73 66.07
C ARG A 547 34.29 9.43 64.57
N PHE A 548 34.97 8.39 64.10
CA PHE A 548 34.64 7.62 62.90
C PHE A 548 34.73 8.28 61.51
N GLY A 549 35.52 9.32 61.25
CA GLY A 549 35.62 9.86 59.88
C GLY A 549 34.30 10.39 59.27
N LEU A 550 33.19 10.29 60.00
CA LEU A 550 31.84 10.72 59.63
C LEU A 550 31.76 12.25 59.61
N GLY A 551 32.59 12.93 60.40
CA GLY A 551 32.70 14.39 60.42
C GLY A 551 33.11 14.98 59.07
N ALA A 552 33.83 14.21 58.23
CA ALA A 552 34.10 14.62 56.85
C ALA A 552 32.79 14.84 56.08
N LEU A 553 31.75 14.00 56.26
CA LEU A 553 30.48 14.10 55.54
C LEU A 553 29.65 15.36 55.88
N SER A 554 30.09 16.18 56.84
CA SER A 554 29.44 17.45 57.17
C SER A 554 29.47 18.47 56.03
N PHE A 555 30.36 18.31 55.03
CA PHE A 555 30.34 19.17 53.83
C PHE A 555 29.04 19.05 53.02
N TYR A 556 28.26 17.97 53.18
CA TYR A 556 26.95 17.82 52.53
C TYR A 556 25.84 18.71 53.12
N HIS A 557 26.13 19.50 54.17
CA HIS A 557 25.28 20.64 54.54
C HIS A 557 25.31 21.76 53.49
N PHE A 558 26.36 21.80 52.66
CA PHE A 558 26.66 22.92 51.77
C PHE A 558 26.69 22.55 50.28
N THR A 559 26.80 21.27 49.93
CA THR A 559 26.88 20.82 48.54
C THR A 559 26.23 19.47 48.34
N GLU A 560 25.77 19.19 47.13
CA GLU A 560 25.31 17.86 46.69
C GLU A 560 26.42 17.05 46.03
N MET A 561 27.48 17.70 45.56
CA MET A 561 28.67 17.08 44.97
C MET A 561 29.93 17.72 45.55
N ALA A 562 30.66 16.97 46.38
CA ALA A 562 31.90 17.48 46.97
C ALA A 562 33.10 17.20 46.06
N MET A 563 34.04 18.16 46.02
CA MET A 563 35.27 18.06 45.26
C MET A 563 36.48 18.19 46.20
N VAL A 564 37.38 17.21 46.16
CA VAL A 564 38.62 17.22 46.94
C VAL A 564 39.79 17.29 45.96
N VAL A 565 40.50 18.42 45.97
CA VAL A 565 41.70 18.64 45.15
C VAL A 565 42.92 18.54 46.05
N SER A 566 43.83 17.62 45.75
CA SER A 566 45.06 17.46 46.52
C SER A 566 46.18 16.84 45.69
N GLY A 567 47.37 17.44 45.72
CA GLY A 567 48.49 17.03 44.89
C GLY A 567 48.17 17.20 43.41
N ASP A 568 48.34 16.13 42.64
CA ASP A 568 48.07 16.02 41.21
C ASP A 568 46.67 15.43 40.91
N ARG A 569 45.80 15.28 41.91
CA ARG A 569 44.51 14.58 41.76
C ARG A 569 43.31 15.40 42.21
N VAL A 570 42.17 15.07 41.62
CA VAL A 570 40.85 15.54 42.04
C VAL A 570 39.91 14.35 42.23
N LEU A 571 39.22 14.33 43.38
CA LEU A 571 38.17 13.39 43.72
C LEU A 571 36.82 14.10 43.74
N PHE A 572 35.87 13.61 42.94
CA PHE A 572 34.47 14.00 42.99
C PHE A 572 33.66 12.99 43.77
N LEU A 573 32.77 13.46 44.64
CA LEU A 573 31.90 12.64 45.49
C LEU A 573 30.45 13.05 45.27
N ASP A 574 29.70 12.19 44.58
CA ASP A 574 28.29 12.37 44.26
C ASP A 574 27.47 11.22 44.87
N PRO A 575 26.96 11.36 46.10
CA PRO A 575 26.24 10.29 46.76
C PRO A 575 24.93 9.91 46.03
N SER A 576 24.40 10.79 45.18
CA SER A 576 23.17 10.56 44.41
C SER A 576 23.40 9.78 43.11
N GLY A 577 24.63 9.83 42.57
CA GLY A 577 24.99 9.31 41.26
C GLY A 577 24.27 9.99 40.10
N THR A 578 23.98 11.28 40.24
CA THR A 578 23.24 12.11 39.27
C THR A 578 24.18 12.95 38.39
N TYR A 579 25.28 13.44 38.97
CA TYR A 579 26.15 14.45 38.39
C TYR A 579 27.41 13.84 37.74
N LEU A 580 27.80 12.63 38.12
CA LEU A 580 28.97 11.95 37.55
C LEU A 580 28.64 11.13 36.29
N PRO A 581 29.59 11.00 35.35
CA PRO A 581 29.45 10.12 34.20
C PRO A 581 29.30 8.66 34.65
N ARG A 582 28.60 7.84 33.88
CA ARG A 582 28.40 6.43 34.25
C ARG A 582 29.71 5.65 34.18
N SER A 583 29.75 4.55 34.92
CA SER A 583 30.88 3.62 34.89
C SER A 583 30.98 2.90 33.55
N ALA A 584 32.10 2.22 33.30
CA ALA A 584 32.25 1.31 32.17
C ALA A 584 31.15 0.23 32.12
N ARG A 585 30.57 -0.14 33.28
CA ARG A 585 29.44 -1.06 33.41
C ARG A 585 28.07 -0.39 33.21
N ARG A 586 28.05 0.89 32.81
CA ARG A 586 26.86 1.73 32.64
C ARG A 586 26.01 1.89 33.90
N SER A 587 26.63 1.72 35.07
CA SER A 587 26.01 2.03 36.35
C SER A 587 26.27 3.49 36.73
N ASN A 588 25.36 4.12 37.47
CA ASN A 588 25.62 5.42 38.06
C ASN A 588 26.84 5.31 38.99
N ARG A 589 27.77 6.26 38.88
CA ARG A 589 28.94 6.38 39.77
C ARG A 589 28.63 7.36 40.89
N THR A 590 29.19 7.10 42.05
CA THR A 590 29.08 7.90 43.26
C THR A 590 30.39 8.56 43.66
N ALA A 591 31.50 8.13 43.05
CA ALA A 591 32.81 8.76 43.18
C ALA A 591 33.59 8.66 41.86
N LEU A 592 34.49 9.61 41.63
CA LEU A 592 35.41 9.64 40.50
C LEU A 592 36.74 10.30 40.92
N LEU A 593 37.86 9.58 40.83
CA LEU A 593 39.22 10.12 41.06
C LEU A 593 39.97 10.18 39.74
N MET A 594 40.51 11.35 39.42
CA MET A 594 41.26 11.57 38.18
C MET A 594 42.46 12.48 38.42
N SER A 595 43.42 12.44 37.48
CA SER A 595 44.53 13.39 37.43
C SER A 595 44.00 14.79 37.10
N LEU A 596 44.57 15.82 37.73
CA LEU A 596 44.29 17.23 37.42
C LEU A 596 44.70 17.61 35.99
N GLU A 597 45.64 16.87 35.38
CA GLU A 597 46.00 17.06 33.98
C GLU A 597 44.81 16.80 33.05
N ASN A 598 43.94 15.85 33.42
CA ASN A 598 42.72 15.52 32.67
C ASN A 598 41.62 16.59 32.83
N CYS A 599 41.83 17.62 33.67
CA CYS A 599 40.91 18.75 33.85
C CYS A 599 41.29 20.01 33.04
N GLN A 600 42.41 19.98 32.30
CA GLN A 600 42.88 21.08 31.43
C GLN A 600 42.23 20.98 30.03
#